data_AF-A0A8C8RWJ8-F1
#
_entry.id   AF-A0A8C8RWJ8-F1
#
_cell.length_a   1.000
_cell.length_b   1.000
_cell.length_c   1.000
_cell.angle_alpha   90.00
_cell.angle_beta   90.00
_cell.angle_gamma   90.00
#
_symmetry.space_group_name_H-M   'P 1'
#
loop_
_entity.id
_entity.type
_entity.pdbx_description
1 polymer ?
#
loop_
_entity_poly.entity_id
_entity_poly.type
_entity_poly.pdbx_seq_one_letter_code
_entity_poly.pdbx_strand_id
1 'polypeptide(L)'
;MATQFLQEIDKLNISDPKEITNLAIKWVQKTFPNVESVATETLQCWMEEKPEELIILDTRSAAEFEVSHLPGAILIDPHSDTLQEFVQKQFRPETHKSIICYCTVGYRSSMVTQNLDEFLSSEAGQHPKTSLKVYNAEGGLIKWATERRPMVDKQEHATHLVHPYNAEWAKLLELELRAQI
;
A
#
# COMPACT_ATOMS: atom_id res chain seq x y z
N MET A 1 -4.02 -6.85 -17.09
CA MET A 1 -2.95 -5.90 -16.74
C MET A 1 -1.87 -6.55 -15.87
N ALA A 2 -2.12 -6.93 -14.62
CA ALA A 2 -1.12 -7.60 -13.76
C ALA A 2 -0.50 -8.89 -14.37
N THR A 3 -1.34 -9.75 -14.96
CA THR A 3 -0.87 -10.98 -15.62
C THR A 3 0.04 -10.70 -16.83
N GLN A 4 -0.21 -9.63 -17.58
CA GLN A 4 0.61 -9.25 -18.73
C GLN A 4 1.99 -8.76 -18.28
N PHE A 5 2.04 -7.97 -17.19
CA PHE A 5 3.31 -7.56 -16.59
C PHE A 5 4.15 -8.77 -16.19
N LEU A 6 3.57 -9.75 -15.48
CA LEU A 6 4.31 -10.96 -15.08
C LEU A 6 4.82 -11.76 -16.29
N GLN A 7 4.02 -11.88 -17.35
CA GLN A 7 4.44 -12.51 -18.61
C GLN A 7 5.57 -11.75 -19.32
N GLU A 8 5.62 -10.41 -19.19
CA GLU A 8 6.71 -9.60 -19.73
C GLU A 8 7.99 -9.79 -18.92
N ILE A 9 7.89 -9.81 -17.58
CA ILE A 9 9.03 -10.08 -16.69
C ILE A 9 9.64 -11.46 -16.97
N ASP A 10 8.81 -12.50 -17.11
CA ASP A 10 9.30 -13.86 -17.38
C ASP A 10 10.09 -13.94 -18.71
N LYS A 11 9.75 -13.11 -19.71
CA LYS A 11 10.49 -13.03 -20.98
C LYS A 11 11.85 -12.33 -20.86
N LEU A 12 12.01 -11.46 -19.86
CA LEU A 12 13.27 -10.74 -19.64
C LEU A 12 14.33 -11.61 -18.94
N ASN A 13 13.95 -12.79 -18.44
CA ASN A 13 14.83 -13.73 -17.73
C ASN A 13 15.57 -13.09 -16.54
N ILE A 14 14.90 -12.13 -15.88
CA ILE A 14 15.40 -11.46 -14.68
C ILE A 14 15.07 -12.33 -13.46
N SER A 15 16.04 -12.54 -12.59
CA SER A 15 15.89 -13.36 -11.38
C SER A 15 16.16 -12.60 -10.07
N ASP A 16 16.75 -11.40 -10.14
CA ASP A 16 16.99 -10.58 -8.96
C ASP A 16 15.67 -9.98 -8.44
N PRO A 17 15.24 -10.29 -7.19
CA PRO A 17 13.98 -9.79 -6.64
C PRO A 17 13.91 -8.26 -6.61
N LYS A 18 15.05 -7.59 -6.39
CA LYS A 18 15.13 -6.13 -6.34
C LYS A 18 14.91 -5.51 -7.72
N GLU A 19 15.53 -6.08 -8.76
CA GLU A 19 15.29 -5.67 -10.15
C GLU A 19 13.82 -5.85 -10.55
N ILE A 20 13.21 -7.00 -10.24
CA ILE A 20 11.80 -7.27 -10.54
C ILE A 20 10.88 -6.29 -9.79
N THR A 21 11.18 -6.01 -8.52
CA THR A 21 10.44 -5.04 -7.70
C THR A 21 10.50 -3.64 -8.31
N ASN A 22 11.69 -3.20 -8.77
CA ASN A 22 11.83 -1.90 -9.44
C ASN A 22 11.03 -1.82 -10.74
N LEU A 23 10.94 -2.91 -11.50
CA LEU A 23 10.10 -2.97 -12.69
C LEU A 23 8.61 -2.91 -12.33
N ALA A 24 8.19 -3.59 -11.26
CA ALA A 24 6.81 -3.53 -10.77
C ALA A 24 6.43 -2.11 -10.32
N ILE A 25 7.31 -1.41 -9.59
CA ILE A 25 7.11 -0.02 -9.17
C ILE A 25 6.90 0.89 -10.40
N LYS A 26 7.80 0.81 -11.38
CA LYS A 26 7.69 1.60 -12.63
C LYS A 26 6.41 1.28 -13.39
N TRP A 27 6.02 0.01 -13.44
CA TRP A 27 4.78 -0.42 -14.08
C TRP A 27 3.54 0.15 -13.39
N VAL A 28 3.49 0.13 -12.05
CA VAL A 28 2.41 0.74 -11.28
C VAL A 28 2.35 2.25 -11.52
N GLN A 29 3.47 2.97 -11.41
CA GLN A 29 3.53 4.41 -11.66
C GLN A 29 3.08 4.79 -13.07
N LYS A 30 3.46 4.00 -14.09
CA LYS A 30 3.01 4.20 -15.47
C LYS A 30 1.52 3.91 -15.65
N THR A 31 0.98 2.95 -14.90
CA THR A 31 -0.45 2.60 -14.97
C THR A 31 -1.32 3.67 -14.29
N PHE A 32 -0.82 4.29 -13.22
CA PHE A 32 -1.52 5.30 -12.42
C PHE A 32 -0.74 6.62 -12.37
N PRO A 33 -0.59 7.33 -13.50
CA PRO A 33 0.28 8.52 -13.58
C PRO A 33 -0.19 9.70 -12.73
N ASN A 34 -1.47 9.72 -12.34
CA ASN A 34 -2.07 10.79 -11.53
C ASN A 34 -2.07 10.46 -10.03
N VAL A 35 -1.64 9.25 -9.63
CA VAL A 35 -1.61 8.84 -8.23
C VAL A 35 -0.31 9.30 -7.59
N GLU A 36 -0.40 10.24 -6.64
CA GLU A 36 0.74 10.64 -5.82
C GLU A 36 1.22 9.43 -4.99
N SER A 37 2.52 9.12 -5.04
CA SER A 37 3.13 8.07 -4.25
C SER A 37 4.12 8.65 -3.24
N VAL A 38 4.14 8.09 -2.04
CA VAL A 38 5.11 8.44 -0.99
C VAL A 38 6.21 7.39 -0.92
N ALA A 39 7.46 7.85 -0.83
CA ALA A 39 8.59 6.96 -0.59
C ALA A 39 8.49 6.33 0.81
N THR A 40 8.93 5.08 0.92
CA THR A 40 8.92 4.30 2.18
C THR A 40 9.69 4.98 3.31
N GLU A 41 10.77 5.71 3.00
CA GLU A 41 11.53 6.51 3.97
C GLU A 41 10.69 7.65 4.55
N THR A 42 10.06 8.44 3.68
CA THR A 42 9.18 9.53 4.10
C THR A 42 8.00 9.01 4.91
N LEU A 43 7.39 7.91 4.48
CA LEU A 43 6.28 7.29 5.21
C LEU A 43 6.73 6.83 6.60
N GLN A 44 7.89 6.20 6.74
CA GLN A 44 8.41 5.82 8.05
C GLN A 44 8.61 7.04 8.95
N CYS A 45 9.20 8.12 8.45
CA CYS A 45 9.35 9.35 9.23
C CYS A 45 7.99 9.89 9.72
N TRP A 46 6.96 9.90 8.85
CA TRP A 46 5.62 10.34 9.27
C TRP A 46 5.00 9.43 10.33
N MET A 47 5.20 8.12 10.22
CA MET A 47 4.72 7.15 11.21
C MET A 47 5.41 7.31 12.58
N GLU A 48 6.67 7.73 12.59
CA GLU A 48 7.45 7.91 13.83
C GLU A 48 7.22 9.28 14.47
N GLU A 49 7.17 10.35 13.66
CA GLU A 49 7.09 11.71 14.17
C GLU A 49 5.65 12.14 14.47
N LYS A 50 4.69 11.69 13.66
CA LYS A 50 3.30 12.18 13.68
C LYS A 50 2.27 11.10 13.26
N PRO A 51 2.25 9.93 13.92
CA PRO A 51 1.33 8.85 13.55
C PRO A 51 -0.14 9.27 13.61
N GLU A 52 -0.51 10.21 14.48
CA GLU A 52 -1.88 10.75 14.62
C GLU A 52 -2.35 11.63 13.46
N GLU A 53 -1.44 12.09 12.60
CA GLU A 53 -1.77 12.81 11.37
C GLU A 53 -2.09 11.85 10.20
N LEU A 54 -1.91 10.53 10.38
CA LEU A 54 -2.03 9.52 9.33
C LEU A 54 -3.26 8.61 9.49
N ILE A 55 -3.89 8.29 8.36
CA ILE A 55 -4.78 7.14 8.22
C ILE A 55 -4.10 6.15 7.29
N ILE A 56 -3.69 4.99 7.79
CA ILE A 56 -2.99 3.97 6.99
C ILE A 56 -3.99 2.87 6.62
N LEU A 57 -4.20 2.66 5.33
CA LEU A 57 -5.15 1.70 4.78
C LEU A 57 -4.41 0.56 4.07
N ASP A 58 -4.59 -0.64 4.58
CA ASP A 58 -4.15 -1.86 3.92
C ASP A 58 -5.26 -2.39 3.02
N THR A 59 -4.98 -2.48 1.72
CA THR A 59 -5.95 -2.90 0.70
C THR A 59 -5.74 -4.34 0.23
N ARG A 60 -4.96 -5.12 1.00
CA ARG A 60 -4.74 -6.55 0.77
C ARG A 60 -5.88 -7.39 1.34
N SER A 61 -5.81 -8.70 1.12
CA SER A 61 -6.75 -9.64 1.75
C SER A 61 -6.48 -9.81 3.25
N ALA A 62 -7.46 -10.31 4.00
CA ALA A 62 -7.30 -10.64 5.41
C ALA A 62 -6.15 -11.63 5.65
N ALA A 63 -6.00 -12.66 4.82
CA ALA A 63 -4.90 -13.62 4.93
C ALA A 63 -3.53 -12.94 4.76
N GLU A 64 -3.43 -11.95 3.86
CA GLU A 64 -2.20 -11.17 3.69
C GLU A 64 -1.91 -10.25 4.88
N PHE A 65 -2.94 -9.60 5.42
CA PHE A 65 -2.86 -8.71 6.59
C PHE A 65 -2.49 -9.47 7.87
N GLU A 66 -3.00 -10.69 8.03
CA GLU A 66 -2.76 -11.51 9.21
C GLU A 66 -1.29 -11.92 9.36
N VAL A 67 -0.61 -12.16 8.24
CA VAL A 67 0.83 -12.49 8.21
C VAL A 67 1.68 -11.31 8.64
N SER A 68 1.37 -10.13 8.09
CA SER A 68 2.05 -8.89 8.43
C SER A 68 1.27 -7.69 7.94
N HIS A 69 1.45 -6.53 8.55
CA HIS A 69 0.96 -5.24 8.11
C HIS A 69 1.80 -4.10 8.73
N LEU A 70 1.58 -2.87 8.28
CA LEU A 70 2.21 -1.69 8.90
C LEU A 70 1.57 -1.42 10.27
N PRO A 71 2.35 -1.06 11.31
CA PRO A 71 1.79 -0.70 12.62
C PRO A 71 0.69 0.36 12.51
N GLY A 72 -0.46 0.11 13.13
CA GLY A 72 -1.62 1.01 13.10
C GLY A 72 -2.41 1.03 11.78
N ALA A 73 -2.08 0.14 10.82
CA ALA A 73 -2.84 0.02 9.58
C ALA A 73 -4.25 -0.55 9.82
N ILE A 74 -5.19 -0.04 9.04
CA ILE A 74 -6.58 -0.48 9.01
C ILE A 74 -6.76 -1.34 7.75
N LEU A 75 -7.14 -2.60 7.93
CA LEU A 75 -7.56 -3.46 6.82
C LEU A 75 -8.88 -2.95 6.24
N ILE A 76 -8.91 -2.68 4.93
CA ILE A 76 -10.12 -2.34 4.19
C ILE A 76 -10.31 -3.25 2.99
N ASP A 77 -11.58 -3.48 2.62
CA ASP A 77 -11.91 -4.12 1.34
C ASP A 77 -11.85 -3.06 0.22
N PRO A 78 -10.92 -3.17 -0.74
CA PRO A 78 -10.80 -2.21 -1.84
C PRO A 78 -12.01 -2.17 -2.77
N HIS A 79 -12.90 -3.15 -2.69
CA HIS A 79 -14.12 -3.24 -3.50
C HIS A 79 -15.39 -2.87 -2.72
N SER A 80 -15.25 -2.43 -1.46
CA SER A 80 -16.40 -2.03 -0.65
C SER A 80 -17.03 -0.73 -1.16
N ASP A 81 -18.34 -0.78 -1.42
CA ASP A 81 -19.16 0.38 -1.78
C ASP A 81 -19.24 1.44 -0.65
N THR A 82 -18.83 1.09 0.57
CA THR A 82 -18.88 1.98 1.73
C THR A 82 -17.52 2.56 2.13
N LEU A 83 -16.49 2.41 1.29
CA LEU A 83 -15.14 2.85 1.62
C LEU A 83 -15.06 4.37 1.86
N GLN A 84 -15.75 5.16 1.04
CA GLN A 84 -15.77 6.62 1.20
C GLN A 84 -16.41 7.03 2.54
N GLU A 85 -17.53 6.41 2.90
CA GLU A 85 -18.19 6.66 4.19
C GLU A 85 -17.33 6.25 5.38
N PHE A 86 -16.61 5.13 5.24
CA PHE A 86 -15.67 4.67 6.26
C PHE A 86 -14.57 5.73 6.47
N VAL A 87 -13.94 6.21 5.40
CA VAL A 87 -12.91 7.24 5.47
C VAL A 87 -13.45 8.53 6.10
N GLN A 88 -14.65 8.98 5.72
CA GLN A 88 -15.29 10.14 6.33
C GLN A 88 -15.53 9.97 7.83
N LYS A 89 -15.94 8.78 8.29
CA LYS A 89 -16.15 8.48 9.70
C LYS A 89 -14.85 8.44 10.51
N GLN A 90 -13.75 8.03 9.89
CA GLN A 90 -12.42 8.03 10.54
C GLN A 90 -11.77 9.40 10.54
N PHE A 91 -12.02 10.21 9.51
CA PHE A 91 -11.36 11.49 9.33
C PHE A 91 -11.67 12.46 10.49
N ARG A 92 -10.62 13.14 10.94
CA ARG A 92 -10.65 14.17 11.99
C ARG A 92 -9.87 15.37 11.45
N PRO A 93 -10.53 16.46 10.98
CA PRO A 93 -9.87 17.54 10.25
C PRO A 93 -8.82 18.30 11.07
N GLU A 94 -8.96 18.30 12.40
CA GLU A 94 -8.02 18.90 13.32
C GLU A 94 -6.67 18.16 13.36
N THR A 95 -6.67 16.83 13.27
CA THR A 95 -5.46 15.99 13.35
C THR A 95 -5.00 15.47 11.99
N HIS A 96 -5.86 14.78 11.25
CA HIS A 96 -5.45 14.02 10.08
C HIS A 96 -5.07 14.93 8.90
N LYS A 97 -3.91 14.63 8.31
CA LYS A 97 -3.35 15.33 7.15
C LYS A 97 -3.17 14.42 5.95
N SER A 98 -2.99 13.11 6.16
CA SER A 98 -2.74 12.19 5.05
C SER A 98 -3.41 10.84 5.22
N ILE A 99 -3.92 10.30 4.12
CA ILE A 99 -4.32 8.90 3.96
C ILE A 99 -3.22 8.20 3.16
N ILE A 100 -2.72 7.10 3.68
CA ILE A 100 -1.71 6.25 3.02
C ILE A 100 -2.37 4.93 2.66
N CYS A 101 -2.51 4.63 1.38
CA CYS A 101 -2.97 3.33 0.91
C CYS A 101 -1.78 2.47 0.51
N TYR A 102 -1.76 1.20 0.90
CA TYR A 102 -0.76 0.26 0.41
C TYR A 102 -1.36 -1.11 0.15
N CYS A 103 -0.72 -1.85 -0.74
CA CYS A 103 -0.97 -3.28 -0.92
C CYS A 103 0.37 -4.02 -1.03
N THR A 104 0.42 -5.18 -1.69
CA THR A 104 1.65 -5.95 -1.89
C THR A 104 2.71 -5.17 -2.66
N VAL A 105 2.35 -4.58 -3.81
CA VAL A 105 3.29 -3.92 -4.75
C VAL A 105 2.89 -2.49 -5.15
N GLY A 106 1.75 -2.00 -4.68
CA GLY A 106 1.22 -0.68 -5.02
C GLY A 106 0.05 -0.67 -6.01
N TYR A 107 -0.23 -1.76 -6.75
CA TYR A 107 -1.27 -1.75 -7.79
C TYR A 107 -2.70 -1.57 -7.26
N ARG A 108 -3.14 -2.45 -6.35
CA ARG A 108 -4.49 -2.38 -5.74
C ARG A 108 -4.68 -1.08 -4.97
N SER A 109 -3.64 -0.65 -4.26
CA SER A 109 -3.67 0.59 -3.48
C SER A 109 -3.68 1.83 -4.35
N SER A 110 -2.99 1.87 -5.50
CA SER A 110 -3.13 2.99 -6.45
C SER A 110 -4.56 3.14 -6.96
N MET A 111 -5.29 2.05 -7.22
CA MET A 111 -6.71 2.13 -7.57
C MET A 111 -7.54 2.76 -6.45
N VAL A 112 -7.30 2.34 -5.21
CA VAL A 112 -8.00 2.90 -4.04
C VAL A 112 -7.62 4.37 -3.81
N THR A 113 -6.34 4.72 -3.92
CA THR A 113 -5.85 6.09 -3.79
C THR A 113 -6.51 7.00 -4.82
N GLN A 114 -6.59 6.57 -6.08
CA GLN A 114 -7.26 7.33 -7.14
C GLN A 114 -8.74 7.55 -6.81
N ASN A 115 -9.47 6.49 -6.44
CA ASN A 115 -10.89 6.58 -6.10
C ASN A 115 -11.15 7.52 -4.91
N LEU A 116 -10.28 7.48 -3.89
CA LEU A 116 -10.39 8.34 -2.71
C LEU A 116 -10.05 9.79 -3.02
N ASP A 117 -9.01 10.04 -3.82
CA ASP A 117 -8.60 11.39 -4.22
C ASP A 117 -9.69 12.06 -5.08
N GLU A 118 -10.25 11.33 -6.04
CA GLU A 118 -11.39 11.77 -6.86
C GLU A 118 -12.62 12.09 -5.97
N PHE A 119 -12.93 11.22 -5.00
CA PHE A 119 -14.02 11.45 -4.07
C PHE A 119 -13.80 12.69 -3.20
N LEU A 120 -12.62 12.85 -2.59
CA LEU A 120 -12.30 14.00 -1.72
C LEU A 120 -12.24 15.33 -2.48
N SER A 121 -11.99 15.27 -3.79
CA SER A 121 -12.03 16.42 -4.70
C SER A 121 -13.45 16.77 -5.17
N SER A 122 -14.42 15.87 -5.02
CA SER A 122 -15.83 16.09 -5.39
C SER A 122 -16.61 16.84 -4.31
N GLU A 123 -17.74 17.47 -4.65
CA GLU A 123 -18.61 18.16 -3.66
C GLU A 123 -19.08 17.25 -2.51
N ALA A 124 -19.20 15.94 -2.75
CA ALA A 124 -19.66 14.97 -1.75
C ALA A 124 -18.57 14.61 -0.72
N GLY A 125 -17.29 14.69 -1.11
CA GLY A 125 -16.14 14.42 -0.23
C GLY A 125 -15.46 15.70 0.28
N GLN A 126 -15.63 16.83 -0.42
CA GLN A 126 -14.99 18.09 -0.13
C GLN A 126 -15.66 18.78 1.05
N HIS A 127 -14.96 18.76 2.19
CA HIS A 127 -15.26 19.63 3.32
C HIS A 127 -14.54 20.99 3.17
N PRO A 128 -15.13 22.13 3.57
CA PRO A 128 -14.49 23.45 3.51
C PRO A 128 -13.16 23.59 4.29
N LYS A 129 -12.76 22.55 5.04
CA LYS A 129 -11.55 22.48 5.87
C LYS A 129 -10.66 21.26 5.57
N THR A 130 -10.90 20.47 4.52
CA THR A 130 -10.02 19.34 4.20
C THR A 130 -8.77 19.82 3.47
N SER A 131 -7.62 19.65 4.13
CA SER A 131 -6.30 19.62 3.50
C SER A 131 -5.79 18.17 3.38
N LEU A 132 -6.71 17.20 3.38
CA LEU A 132 -6.37 15.78 3.42
C LEU A 132 -5.80 15.37 2.07
N LYS A 133 -4.60 14.80 2.10
CA LYS A 133 -3.94 14.24 0.91
C LYS A 133 -4.02 12.72 0.93
N VAL A 134 -4.16 12.11 -0.24
CA VAL A 134 -4.18 10.64 -0.38
C VAL A 134 -2.95 10.21 -1.16
N TYR A 135 -2.19 9.27 -0.60
CA TYR A 135 -0.97 8.74 -1.20
C TYR A 135 -1.04 7.23 -1.34
N ASN A 136 -0.38 6.71 -2.36
CA ASN A 136 0.01 5.30 -2.42
C ASN A 136 1.41 5.12 -1.82
N ALA A 137 1.63 4.09 -1.00
CA ALA A 137 2.98 3.72 -0.58
C ALA A 137 3.75 3.09 -1.76
N GLU A 138 4.84 3.73 -2.18
CA GLU A 138 5.63 3.27 -3.33
C GLU A 138 6.13 1.83 -3.11
N GLY A 139 5.85 0.94 -4.07
CA GLY A 139 6.27 -0.46 -4.02
C GLY A 139 5.57 -1.33 -2.97
N GLY A 140 4.59 -0.78 -2.25
CA GLY A 140 3.78 -1.51 -1.28
C GLY A 140 4.60 -2.16 -0.15
N LEU A 141 4.02 -3.19 0.45
CA LEU A 141 4.65 -3.89 1.58
C LEU A 141 5.90 -4.67 1.16
N ILE A 142 6.03 -5.09 -0.11
CA ILE A 142 7.25 -5.74 -0.59
C ILE A 142 8.46 -4.81 -0.50
N LYS A 143 8.35 -3.57 -1.01
CA LYS A 143 9.46 -2.61 -0.91
C LYS A 143 9.76 -2.28 0.56
N TRP A 144 8.72 -2.09 1.36
CA TRP A 144 8.85 -1.84 2.80
C TRP A 144 9.65 -2.94 3.52
N ALA A 145 9.30 -4.21 3.27
CA ALA A 145 9.94 -5.37 3.89
C ALA A 145 11.39 -5.56 3.40
N THR A 146 11.65 -5.38 2.11
CA THR A 146 13.02 -5.48 1.54
C THR A 146 13.95 -4.41 2.12
N GLU A 147 13.40 -3.25 2.50
CA GLU A 147 14.12 -2.20 3.21
C GLU A 147 14.24 -2.42 4.72
N ARG A 148 13.78 -3.59 5.22
CA ARG A 148 13.88 -4.00 6.63
C ARG A 148 13.19 -3.05 7.60
N ARG A 149 12.10 -2.42 7.14
CA ARG A 149 11.30 -1.52 7.96
C ARG A 149 10.33 -2.29 8.86
N PRO A 150 9.94 -1.74 10.03
CA PRO A 150 9.10 -2.46 10.99
C PRO A 150 7.74 -2.87 10.41
N MET A 151 7.33 -4.11 10.69
CA MET A 151 6.00 -4.64 10.41
C MET A 151 5.55 -5.47 11.61
N VAL A 152 4.24 -5.66 11.72
CA VAL A 152 3.60 -6.42 12.79
C VAL A 152 2.66 -7.48 12.23
N ASP A 153 2.51 -8.61 12.93
CA ASP A 153 1.49 -9.62 12.64
C ASP A 153 0.12 -9.24 13.24
N LYS A 154 -0.90 -10.08 13.06
CA LYS A 154 -2.24 -9.84 13.63
C LYS A 154 -2.31 -9.74 15.16
N GLN A 155 -1.25 -10.13 15.87
CA GLN A 155 -1.12 -10.00 17.31
C GLN A 155 -0.25 -8.80 17.71
N GLU A 156 0.08 -7.92 16.77
CA GLU A 156 0.97 -6.77 16.95
C GLU A 156 2.42 -7.15 17.31
N HIS A 157 2.83 -8.40 17.05
CA HIS A 157 4.22 -8.81 17.25
C HIS A 157 5.07 -8.48 16.02
N ALA A 158 6.32 -8.07 16.25
CA ALA A 158 7.25 -7.78 15.17
C ALA A 158 7.45 -9.00 14.25
N THR A 159 7.34 -8.76 12.94
CA THR A 159 7.54 -9.78 11.90
C THR A 159 8.29 -9.17 10.71
N HIS A 160 8.97 -10.03 9.95
CA HIS A 160 9.60 -9.69 8.67
C HIS A 160 8.99 -10.45 7.50
N LEU A 161 8.03 -11.35 7.77
CA LEU A 161 7.41 -12.16 6.74
C LEU A 161 6.33 -11.37 6.00
N VAL A 162 6.20 -11.62 4.70
CA VAL A 162 5.21 -11.02 3.83
C VAL A 162 4.50 -12.14 3.09
N HIS A 163 3.17 -12.12 3.12
CA HIS A 163 2.38 -12.96 2.25
C HIS A 163 2.49 -12.43 0.81
N PRO A 164 3.06 -13.18 -0.14
CA PRO A 164 3.38 -12.67 -1.47
C PRO A 164 2.17 -12.59 -2.40
N TYR A 165 0.94 -12.73 -1.89
CA TYR A 165 -0.30 -12.92 -2.63
C TYR A 165 -0.37 -14.26 -3.38
N ASN A 166 0.59 -14.56 -4.26
CA ASN A 166 0.73 -15.87 -4.91
C ASN A 166 2.18 -16.16 -5.33
N ALA A 167 2.41 -17.34 -5.92
CA ALA A 167 3.76 -17.81 -6.27
C ALA A 167 4.48 -16.92 -7.30
N GLU A 168 3.74 -16.26 -8.20
CA GLU A 168 4.35 -15.37 -9.20
C GLU A 168 4.88 -14.10 -8.56
N TRP A 169 4.08 -13.48 -7.70
CA TRP A 169 4.47 -12.28 -6.97
C TRP A 169 5.52 -12.55 -5.89
N ALA A 170 5.65 -13.81 -5.43
CA ALA A 170 6.72 -14.22 -4.53
C ALA A 170 8.12 -13.96 -5.11
N LYS A 171 8.28 -13.96 -6.44
CA LYS A 171 9.55 -13.67 -7.12
C LYS A 171 10.14 -12.30 -6.76
N LEU A 172 9.32 -11.35 -6.30
CA LEU A 172 9.74 -10.00 -5.91
C LEU A 172 10.35 -9.94 -4.49
N LEU A 173 10.20 -10.99 -3.69
CA LEU A 173 10.70 -11.05 -2.32
C LEU A 173 11.91 -11.96 -2.20
N GLU A 174 12.85 -11.61 -1.34
CA GLU A 174 13.88 -12.54 -0.87
C GLU A 174 13.23 -13.72 -0.13
N LEU A 175 13.80 -14.92 -0.22
CA LEU A 175 13.19 -16.15 0.32
C LEU A 175 12.88 -16.05 1.83
N GLU A 176 13.76 -15.41 2.59
CA GLU A 176 13.62 -15.20 4.03
C GLU A 176 12.47 -14.26 4.42
N LEU A 177 11.97 -13.45 3.48
CA LEU A 177 10.84 -12.55 3.71
C LEU A 177 9.50 -13.20 3.34
N ARG A 178 9.46 -14.43 2.81
CA ARG A 178 8.23 -15.04 2.27
C ARG A 178 7.50 -15.86 3.32
N ALA A 179 6.24 -15.53 3.57
CA ALA A 179 5.32 -16.45 4.26
C ALA A 179 4.81 -17.55 3.32
N GLN A 180 4.14 -18.55 3.92
CA GLN A 180 3.39 -19.55 3.17
C GLN A 180 2.16 -18.92 2.48
N ILE A 181 1.76 -19.52 1.36
CA ILE A 181 0.64 -19.10 0.49
C ILE A 181 -0.49 -20.11 0.66
#